data_AF-A0A7V3ABT4-F1
#
_entry.id   AF-A0A7V3ABT4-F1
#
_cell.length_a   1.000
_cell.length_b   1.000
_cell.length_c   1.000
_cell.angle_alpha   90.00
_cell.angle_beta   90.00
_cell.angle_gamma   90.00
#
_symmetry.space_group_name_H-M   'P 1'
#
loop_
_entity.id
_entity.type
_entity.pdbx_description
1 polymer ?
#
loop_
_entity_poly.entity_id
_entity_poly.type
_entity_poly.pdbx_seq_one_letter_code
_entity_poly.pdbx_strand_id
1 'polypeptide(L)'
;MITWVCGGKMPNVMMCFFRPVSLLVLGLLCSFSVALADTVHLKSGKVLRGEVVQEDGETVTVRVPQGTVKIQRSQIERIERESAQAYRLGMAREQLARGRHLLVIEELEKACRSDPNEPELNALLARAYGEFGQRLQKARRFEQAASCFRRLRELQPDSPLAANGLQTLAEEGRRLGELLDRARRTAAAGDYATALREFEAALQYSPDAGDQAYGEMAIYLAKHAQQLLRGERYGEAARQLERAFALDPALAGRLENLYAAAALNDILRRLGSGKAEDVQADVARVVSFAPAHPAVLYVAGRLEEIRKDLRAAAGYYARALDTTALRPNAERVAALREQLEKSLGVTGEALRFRLDPLDETVYAEAQTGDFAVLERPFFAIHHYNGRLAQEVASNLDAHLQRIQALTGIEVNWAKARVQVYLHRTQEEYAEATKQAAWTGGISRFLYVPGEGARNLEFHSWQTSPRLLKSVLPHELMHLVMASHMKRHEDLPRALHEGFAVLMEPDFRHAFYLDFLKRRGAGQAYLPLAELLGMKDYPRDPEFFYAEGFALVAYLVETAGLQATMDLIRRPPGPGELVSRLLKMTRAANMDRLEEMWLTWLETARPGLKALR
;
A
#
# COMPACT_ATOMS: atom_id res chain seq x y z
N MET A 1 -8.64 -39.06 -8.44
CA MET A 1 -10.10 -38.89 -8.30
C MET A 1 -10.39 -38.65 -6.83
N ILE A 2 -10.48 -37.39 -6.40
CA ILE A 2 -10.95 -37.01 -5.08
C ILE A 2 -12.03 -35.96 -5.33
N THR A 3 -13.26 -36.34 -5.01
CA THR A 3 -14.49 -35.60 -5.18
C THR A 3 -14.54 -34.44 -4.19
N TRP A 4 -14.58 -33.21 -4.71
CA TRP A 4 -14.95 -32.03 -3.94
C TRP A 4 -16.48 -32.00 -3.84
N VAL A 5 -17.01 -32.31 -2.66
CA VAL A 5 -18.42 -32.09 -2.34
C VAL A 5 -18.56 -30.63 -1.88
N CYS A 6 -19.06 -29.79 -2.77
CA CYS A 6 -19.56 -28.46 -2.44
C CYS A 6 -20.82 -28.60 -1.58
N GLY A 7 -20.72 -28.23 -0.30
CA GLY A 7 -21.83 -28.37 0.64
C GLY A 7 -21.60 -27.59 1.93
N GLY A 8 -21.18 -26.33 1.82
CA GLY A 8 -21.14 -25.39 2.94
C GLY A 8 -21.88 -24.12 2.52
N LYS A 9 -23.08 -23.92 3.05
CA LYS A 9 -23.85 -22.68 2.89
C LYS A 9 -22.93 -21.50 3.24
N MET A 10 -22.71 -20.61 2.29
CA MET A 10 -22.12 -19.30 2.56
C MET A 10 -22.94 -18.63 3.67
N PRO A 11 -22.35 -18.20 4.80
CA PRO A 11 -23.03 -17.22 5.62
C PRO A 11 -23.17 -15.96 4.76
N ASN A 12 -24.40 -15.47 4.64
CA ASN A 12 -24.72 -14.20 4.00
C ASN A 12 -23.71 -13.15 4.45
N VAL A 13 -22.87 -12.68 3.53
CA VAL A 13 -22.13 -11.43 3.72
C VAL A 13 -23.19 -10.34 3.62
N MET A 14 -23.78 -10.07 4.78
CA MET A 14 -24.73 -9.00 4.98
C MET A 14 -24.02 -7.70 4.59
N MET A 15 -24.50 -7.06 3.52
CA MET A 15 -24.21 -5.67 3.20
C MET A 15 -24.28 -4.87 4.50
N CYS A 16 -23.12 -4.49 5.05
CA CYS A 16 -23.05 -3.56 6.15
C CYS A 16 -23.36 -2.17 5.61
N PHE A 17 -24.66 -1.86 5.56
CA PHE A 17 -25.14 -0.49 5.56
C PHE A 17 -24.59 0.18 6.83
N PHE A 18 -23.65 1.09 6.65
CA PHE A 18 -23.23 2.01 7.70
C PHE A 18 -24.45 2.84 8.13
N ARG A 19 -25.04 2.49 9.28
CA ARG A 19 -25.85 3.41 10.08
C ARG A 19 -24.90 4.29 10.91
N PRO A 20 -25.15 5.59 11.06
CA PRO A 20 -24.33 6.44 11.91
C PRO A 20 -24.64 6.09 13.38
N VAL A 21 -23.64 5.57 14.10
CA VAL A 21 -23.66 5.52 15.56
C VAL A 21 -23.07 6.84 16.05
N SER A 22 -23.90 7.62 16.72
CA SER A 22 -23.52 8.84 17.42
C SER A 22 -22.51 8.50 18.52
N LEU A 23 -21.23 8.80 18.28
CA LEU A 23 -20.20 8.86 19.32
C LEU A 23 -19.86 10.33 19.55
N LEU A 24 -20.35 10.82 20.68
CA LEU A 24 -20.05 12.12 21.26
C LEU A 24 -18.60 12.07 21.75
N VAL A 25 -17.66 12.58 20.94
CA VAL A 25 -16.29 12.87 21.38
C VAL A 25 -16.09 14.38 21.35
N LEU A 26 -15.91 14.92 22.54
CA LEU A 26 -15.73 16.33 22.83
C LEU A 26 -14.29 16.75 22.47
N GLY A 27 -14.17 17.70 21.53
CA GLY A 27 -13.14 18.75 21.55
C GLY A 27 -11.71 18.42 21.11
N LEU A 28 -11.37 18.76 19.87
CA LEU A 28 -10.62 20.01 19.61
C LEU A 28 -10.81 20.42 18.15
N LEU A 29 -11.36 21.62 17.98
CA LEU A 29 -11.71 22.23 16.71
C LEU A 29 -10.46 22.49 15.85
N CYS A 30 -10.26 21.69 14.81
CA CYS A 30 -9.59 22.16 13.59
C CYS A 30 -10.67 22.66 12.62
N SER A 31 -11.35 23.74 13.00
CA SER A 31 -11.92 24.62 11.99
C SER A 31 -10.73 25.19 11.22
N PHE A 32 -10.63 24.91 9.91
CA PHE A 32 -9.93 25.84 9.04
C PHE A 32 -10.52 27.22 9.34
N SER A 33 -9.73 28.11 9.90
CA SER A 33 -10.10 29.52 10.01
C SER A 33 -10.22 30.01 8.58
N VAL A 34 -11.44 29.95 8.04
CA VAL A 34 -11.75 30.45 6.71
C VAL A 34 -11.59 31.97 6.81
N ALA A 35 -10.41 32.48 6.45
CA ALA A 35 -10.22 33.91 6.33
C ALA A 35 -11.20 34.41 5.27
N LEU A 36 -12.12 35.29 5.67
CA LEU A 36 -13.00 36.00 4.74
C LEU A 36 -12.15 36.72 3.70
N ALA A 37 -12.58 36.81 2.44
CA ALA A 37 -11.92 37.66 1.46
C ALA A 37 -12.81 38.87 1.14
N ASP A 38 -12.68 39.93 1.93
CA ASP A 38 -13.29 41.20 1.58
C ASP A 38 -12.54 41.82 0.39
N THR A 39 -13.25 42.57 -0.44
CA THR A 39 -12.67 43.30 -1.57
C THR A 39 -12.67 44.79 -1.26
N VAL A 40 -11.47 45.37 -1.08
CA VAL A 40 -11.28 46.79 -0.79
C VAL A 40 -10.91 47.52 -2.07
N HIS A 41 -11.80 48.40 -2.52
CA HIS A 41 -11.59 49.27 -3.68
C HIS A 41 -10.96 50.58 -3.22
N LEU A 42 -9.81 50.94 -3.79
CA LEU A 42 -9.12 52.19 -3.52
C LEU A 42 -9.48 53.25 -4.57
N LYS A 43 -9.57 54.51 -4.15
CA LYS A 43 -9.80 55.66 -5.05
C LYS A 43 -8.74 55.81 -6.14
N SER A 44 -7.59 55.15 -6.00
CA SER A 44 -6.55 55.07 -7.03
C SER A 44 -6.88 54.07 -8.17
N GLY A 45 -8.04 53.40 -8.12
CA GLY A 45 -8.43 52.32 -9.04
C GLY A 45 -7.81 50.95 -8.73
N LYS A 46 -7.06 50.81 -7.63
CA LYS A 46 -6.48 49.53 -7.20
C LYS A 46 -7.49 48.74 -6.36
N VAL A 47 -7.47 47.42 -6.49
CA VAL A 47 -8.32 46.50 -5.74
C VAL A 47 -7.45 45.60 -4.88
N LEU A 48 -7.77 45.50 -3.58
CA LEU A 48 -7.10 44.64 -2.62
C LEU A 48 -8.07 43.57 -2.14
N ARG A 49 -7.69 42.29 -2.23
CA ARG A 49 -8.46 41.16 -1.69
C ARG A 49 -7.82 40.63 -0.41
N GLY A 50 -8.59 40.56 0.68
CA GLY A 50 -8.16 39.98 1.96
C GLY A 50 -9.18 40.21 3.08
N GLU A 51 -8.97 39.61 4.24
CA GLU A 51 -9.87 39.69 5.39
C GLU A 51 -9.76 41.08 6.04
N VAL A 52 -10.83 41.87 6.12
CA VAL A 52 -10.79 43.10 6.94
C VAL A 52 -10.84 42.70 8.41
N VAL A 53 -9.67 42.76 9.06
CA VAL A 53 -9.48 42.32 10.46
C VAL A 53 -9.68 43.44 11.47
N GLN A 54 -9.57 44.71 11.05
CA GLN A 54 -9.81 45.86 11.89
C GLN A 54 -10.24 47.07 11.04
N GLU A 55 -11.25 47.79 11.51
CA GLU A 55 -11.76 49.01 10.89
C GLU A 55 -11.94 50.07 11.99
N ASP A 56 -11.20 51.16 11.89
CA ASP A 56 -11.35 52.35 12.72
C ASP A 56 -11.64 53.58 11.83
N GLY A 57 -11.95 54.72 12.45
CA GLY A 57 -12.37 55.92 11.71
C GLY A 57 -11.30 56.47 10.76
N GLU A 58 -10.03 56.14 10.97
CA GLU A 58 -8.91 56.61 10.17
C GLU A 58 -8.32 55.53 9.25
N THR A 59 -8.36 54.26 9.62
CA THR A 59 -7.67 53.16 8.93
C THR A 59 -8.46 51.86 8.86
N VAL A 60 -8.16 51.07 7.83
CA VAL A 60 -8.67 49.72 7.63
C VAL A 60 -7.48 48.78 7.48
N THR A 61 -7.45 47.72 8.28
CA THR A 61 -6.41 46.71 8.24
C THR A 61 -6.95 45.47 7.53
N VAL A 62 -6.29 45.07 6.46
CA VAL A 62 -6.66 43.93 5.61
C VAL A 62 -5.57 42.87 5.70
N ARG A 63 -5.94 41.64 6.07
CA ARG A 63 -5.05 40.48 6.06
C ARG A 63 -5.08 39.83 4.68
N VAL A 64 -3.96 39.90 3.98
CA VAL A 64 -3.73 39.31 2.65
C VAL A 64 -2.76 38.12 2.78
N PRO A 65 -2.61 37.24 1.77
CA PRO A 65 -1.72 36.07 1.87
C PRO A 65 -0.26 36.38 2.23
N GLN A 66 0.20 37.60 1.95
CA GLN A 66 1.58 38.06 2.15
C GLN A 66 1.78 38.81 3.49
N GLY A 67 0.74 38.97 4.31
CA GLY A 67 0.80 39.70 5.58
C GLY A 67 -0.43 40.59 5.81
N THR A 68 -0.32 41.57 6.71
CA THR A 68 -1.38 42.56 6.95
C THR A 68 -1.03 43.90 6.32
N VAL A 69 -2.00 44.52 5.66
CA VAL A 69 -1.88 45.80 4.98
C VAL A 69 -2.80 46.80 5.67
N LYS A 70 -2.24 47.90 6.19
CA LYS A 70 -3.01 49.03 6.71
C LYS A 70 -3.24 50.06 5.61
N ILE A 71 -4.49 50.46 5.43
CA ILE A 71 -4.92 51.43 4.42
C ILE A 71 -5.64 52.58 5.11
N GLN A 72 -5.35 53.81 4.72
CA GLN A 72 -6.07 54.99 5.21
C GLN A 72 -7.52 54.98 4.69
N ARG A 73 -8.50 55.23 5.56
CA ARG A 73 -9.93 55.22 5.22
C ARG A 73 -10.26 56.20 4.09
N SER A 74 -9.56 57.34 4.04
CA SER A 74 -9.70 58.36 2.99
C SER A 74 -9.32 57.87 1.58
N GLN A 75 -8.47 56.84 1.49
CA GLN A 75 -8.02 56.21 0.25
C GLN A 75 -8.97 55.11 -0.25
N ILE A 76 -9.90 54.66 0.60
CA ILE A 76 -10.86 53.62 0.28
C ILE A 76 -12.08 54.27 -0.36
N GLU A 77 -12.46 53.76 -1.52
CA GLU A 77 -13.68 54.14 -2.22
C GLU A 77 -14.87 53.35 -1.68
N ARG A 78 -14.72 52.02 -1.57
CA ARG A 78 -15.71 51.13 -0.96
C ARG A 78 -15.07 49.84 -0.46
N ILE A 79 -15.74 49.18 0.48
CA ILE A 79 -15.41 47.83 0.93
C ILE A 79 -16.59 46.93 0.62
N GLU A 80 -16.35 45.90 -0.18
CA GLU A 80 -17.30 44.82 -0.39
C GLU A 80 -16.98 43.72 0.61
N ARG A 81 -17.87 43.54 1.60
CA ARG A 81 -17.72 42.49 2.61
C ARG A 81 -18.30 41.19 2.09
N GLU A 82 -17.48 40.16 1.99
CA GLU A 82 -17.93 38.84 1.55
C GLU A 82 -18.36 38.02 2.77
N SER A 83 -19.55 37.42 2.76
CA SER A 83 -19.95 36.53 3.85
C SER A 83 -19.08 35.26 3.83
N ALA A 84 -18.85 34.64 5.00
CA ALA A 84 -18.13 33.37 5.08
C ALA A 84 -18.72 32.29 4.16
N GLN A 85 -20.02 32.40 3.89
CA GLN A 85 -20.74 31.52 2.97
C GLN A 85 -20.43 31.84 1.50
N ALA A 86 -20.50 33.11 1.09
CA ALA A 86 -20.18 33.52 -0.28
C ALA A 86 -18.73 33.17 -0.65
N TYR A 87 -17.78 33.41 0.26
CA TYR A 87 -16.39 33.03 0.06
C TYR A 87 -16.21 31.50 -0.07
N ARG A 88 -16.86 30.71 0.80
CA ARG A 88 -16.84 29.24 0.71
C ARG A 88 -17.43 28.73 -0.61
N LEU A 89 -18.54 29.30 -1.06
CA LEU A 89 -19.15 28.98 -2.35
C LEU A 89 -18.22 29.36 -3.52
N GLY A 90 -17.54 30.50 -3.44
CA GLY A 90 -16.54 30.93 -4.42
C GLY A 90 -15.36 29.96 -4.51
N MET A 91 -14.79 29.58 -3.37
CA MET A 91 -13.71 28.58 -3.29
C MET A 91 -14.16 27.21 -3.79
N ALA A 92 -15.35 26.75 -3.41
CA ALA A 92 -15.91 25.49 -3.89
C ALA A 92 -16.06 25.47 -5.43
N ARG A 93 -16.56 26.56 -6.03
CA ARG A 93 -16.66 26.70 -7.49
C ARG A 93 -15.29 26.68 -8.17
N GLU A 94 -14.29 27.36 -7.62
CA GLU A 94 -12.93 27.33 -8.15
C GLU A 94 -12.32 25.93 -8.09
N GLN A 95 -12.49 25.22 -6.98
CA GLN A 95 -11.98 23.86 -6.82
C GLN A 95 -12.72 22.85 -7.71
N LEU A 96 -14.02 23.02 -7.96
CA LEU A 96 -14.76 22.24 -8.98
C LEU A 96 -14.21 22.49 -10.38
N ALA A 97 -13.94 23.75 -10.75
CA ALA A 97 -13.33 24.08 -12.04
C ALA A 97 -11.95 23.44 -12.22
N ARG A 98 -11.22 23.23 -11.11
CA ARG A 98 -9.95 22.48 -11.06
C ARG A 98 -10.14 20.95 -11.00
N GLY A 99 -11.37 20.47 -11.05
CA GLY A 99 -11.71 19.05 -11.06
C GLY A 99 -11.67 18.36 -9.68
N ARG A 100 -11.58 19.10 -8.57
CA ARG A 100 -11.48 18.56 -7.20
C ARG A 100 -12.84 18.21 -6.60
N HIS A 101 -13.60 17.39 -7.30
CA HIS A 101 -15.01 17.10 -6.99
C HIS A 101 -15.20 16.47 -5.61
N LEU A 102 -14.37 15.51 -5.20
CA LEU A 102 -14.51 14.82 -3.90
C LEU A 102 -14.37 15.77 -2.71
N LEU A 103 -13.29 16.56 -2.70
CA LEU A 103 -13.03 17.57 -1.67
C LEU A 103 -14.20 18.56 -1.58
N VAL A 104 -14.68 19.03 -2.74
CA VAL A 104 -15.79 19.99 -2.77
C VAL A 104 -17.09 19.36 -2.30
N ILE A 105 -17.41 18.14 -2.73
CA ILE A 105 -18.61 17.41 -2.27
C ILE A 105 -18.56 17.24 -0.75
N GLU A 106 -17.42 16.86 -0.17
CA GLU A 106 -17.29 16.69 1.28
C GLU A 106 -17.55 18.00 2.03
N GLU A 107 -16.95 19.10 1.60
CA GLU A 107 -17.11 20.40 2.24
C GLU A 107 -18.53 20.94 2.07
N LEU A 108 -19.14 20.77 0.90
CA LEU A 108 -20.51 21.16 0.64
C LEU A 108 -21.51 20.29 1.43
N GLU A 109 -21.27 18.99 1.59
CA GLU A 109 -22.10 18.13 2.45
C GLU A 109 -22.07 18.59 3.91
N LYS A 110 -20.88 18.93 4.45
CA LYS A 110 -20.75 19.47 5.81
C LYS A 110 -21.50 20.79 5.96
N ALA A 111 -21.39 21.66 4.96
CA ALA A 111 -22.11 22.93 4.93
C ALA A 111 -23.63 22.70 4.87
N CYS A 112 -24.12 21.80 4.01
CA CYS A 112 -25.56 21.48 3.87
C CYS A 112 -26.12 20.86 5.15
N ARG A 113 -25.33 20.11 5.92
CA ARG A 113 -25.78 19.60 7.23
C ARG A 113 -25.97 20.72 8.26
N SER A 114 -25.19 21.79 8.13
CA SER A 114 -25.24 22.94 9.03
C SER A 114 -26.34 23.94 8.63
N ASP A 115 -26.59 24.07 7.33
CA ASP A 115 -27.63 24.93 6.76
C ASP A 115 -28.40 24.20 5.63
N PRO A 116 -29.35 23.31 5.98
CA PRO A 116 -30.02 22.42 5.00
C PRO A 116 -30.95 23.14 4.02
N ASN A 117 -31.43 24.33 4.40
CA ASN A 117 -32.44 25.06 3.65
C ASN A 117 -31.86 26.11 2.70
N GLU A 118 -30.53 26.15 2.54
CA GLU A 118 -29.91 27.14 1.67
C GLU A 118 -29.89 26.68 0.19
N PRO A 119 -30.57 27.40 -0.73
CA PRO A 119 -30.73 26.96 -2.11
C PRO A 119 -29.45 26.94 -2.94
N GLU A 120 -28.54 27.91 -2.77
CA GLU A 120 -27.33 28.01 -3.58
C GLU A 120 -26.33 26.88 -3.31
N LEU A 121 -26.26 26.43 -2.06
CA LEU A 121 -25.42 25.36 -1.55
C LEU A 121 -25.94 24.01 -2.01
N ASN A 122 -27.26 23.79 -1.89
CA ASN A 122 -27.92 22.60 -2.43
C ASN A 122 -27.76 22.53 -3.96
N ALA A 123 -27.89 23.66 -4.67
CA ALA A 123 -27.68 23.73 -6.11
C ALA A 123 -26.22 23.45 -6.50
N LEU A 124 -25.26 23.99 -5.76
CA LEU A 124 -23.83 23.75 -6.00
C LEU A 124 -23.43 22.30 -5.69
N LEU A 125 -23.98 21.72 -4.62
CA LEU A 125 -23.77 20.31 -4.28
C LEU A 125 -24.38 19.38 -5.34
N ALA A 126 -25.59 19.67 -5.81
CA ALA A 126 -26.23 18.95 -6.90
C ALA A 126 -25.36 19.00 -8.17
N ARG A 127 -24.88 20.21 -8.53
CA ARG A 127 -23.95 20.38 -9.65
C ARG A 127 -22.67 19.56 -9.47
N ALA A 128 -22.07 19.59 -8.29
CA ALA A 128 -20.85 18.82 -7.99
C ALA A 128 -21.07 17.31 -8.18
N TYR A 129 -22.16 16.75 -7.67
CA TYR A 129 -22.51 15.34 -7.92
C TYR A 129 -22.81 15.05 -9.40
N GLY A 130 -23.47 15.95 -10.12
CA GLY A 130 -23.74 15.79 -11.55
C GLY A 130 -22.48 15.76 -12.41
N GLU A 131 -21.59 16.72 -12.22
CA GLU A 131 -20.30 16.80 -12.93
C GLU A 131 -19.41 15.60 -12.57
N PHE A 132 -19.36 15.21 -11.29
CA PHE A 132 -18.59 14.06 -10.85
C PHE A 132 -19.16 12.74 -11.37
N GLY A 133 -20.48 12.57 -11.34
CA GLY A 133 -21.18 11.41 -11.89
C GLY A 133 -20.91 11.22 -13.38
N GLN A 134 -20.95 12.30 -14.17
CA GLN A 134 -20.59 12.25 -15.60
C GLN A 134 -19.12 11.90 -15.82
N ARG A 135 -18.21 12.43 -14.99
CA ARG A 135 -16.78 12.09 -15.06
C ARG A 135 -16.56 10.60 -14.77
N LEU A 136 -17.18 10.08 -13.70
CA LEU A 136 -17.11 8.67 -13.33
C LEU A 136 -17.75 7.77 -14.39
N GLN A 137 -18.86 8.20 -15.00
CA GLN A 137 -19.50 7.48 -16.11
C GLN A 137 -18.56 7.37 -17.31
N LYS A 138 -17.87 8.47 -17.69
CA LYS A 138 -16.85 8.44 -18.75
C LYS A 138 -15.66 7.53 -18.40
N ALA A 139 -15.30 7.46 -17.13
CA ALA A 139 -14.31 6.52 -16.60
C ALA A 139 -14.84 5.08 -16.44
N ARG A 140 -16.11 4.83 -16.80
CA ARG A 140 -16.81 3.54 -16.70
C ARG A 140 -16.82 2.97 -15.27
N ARG A 141 -16.85 3.88 -14.29
CA ARG A 141 -17.00 3.63 -12.84
C ARG A 141 -18.48 3.65 -12.50
N PHE A 142 -19.20 2.61 -12.91
CA PHE A 142 -20.65 2.55 -12.91
C PHE A 142 -21.27 2.72 -11.52
N GLU A 143 -20.77 2.03 -10.50
CA GLU A 143 -21.38 2.09 -9.16
C GLU A 143 -21.18 3.45 -8.49
N GLN A 144 -19.98 4.02 -8.63
CA GLN A 144 -19.68 5.35 -8.10
C GLN A 144 -20.47 6.44 -8.85
N ALA A 145 -20.57 6.34 -10.18
CA ALA A 145 -21.39 7.24 -10.98
C ALA A 145 -22.88 7.14 -10.60
N ALA A 146 -23.38 5.92 -10.40
CA ALA A 146 -24.77 5.68 -10.00
C ALA A 146 -25.05 6.24 -8.60
N SER A 147 -24.09 6.16 -7.68
CA SER A 147 -24.19 6.82 -6.37
C SER A 147 -24.33 8.34 -6.52
N CYS A 148 -23.50 8.97 -7.35
CA CYS A 148 -23.56 10.41 -7.62
C CYS A 148 -24.91 10.82 -8.25
N PHE A 149 -25.40 10.07 -9.24
CA PHE A 149 -26.69 10.37 -9.86
C PHE A 149 -27.87 10.12 -8.93
N ARG A 150 -27.79 9.15 -8.02
CA ARG A 150 -28.80 8.98 -6.96
C ARG A 150 -28.84 10.18 -6.02
N ARG A 151 -27.68 10.68 -5.58
CA ARG A 151 -27.58 11.89 -4.75
C ARG A 151 -28.06 13.14 -5.50
N LEU A 152 -27.73 13.26 -6.78
CA LEU A 152 -28.29 14.32 -7.64
C LEU A 152 -29.82 14.26 -7.70
N ARG A 153 -30.40 13.06 -7.86
CA ARG A 153 -31.86 12.88 -7.87
C ARG A 153 -32.52 13.22 -6.53
N GLU A 154 -31.85 12.95 -5.42
CA GLU A 154 -32.34 13.34 -4.09
C GLU A 154 -32.37 14.87 -3.91
N LEU A 155 -31.36 15.57 -4.43
CA LEU A 155 -31.28 17.05 -4.38
C LEU A 155 -32.15 17.72 -5.46
N GLN A 156 -32.34 17.08 -6.60
CA GLN A 156 -33.10 17.55 -7.76
C GLN A 156 -33.91 16.40 -8.36
N PRO A 157 -35.14 16.14 -7.85
CA PRO A 157 -35.98 15.01 -8.26
C PRO A 157 -36.27 14.95 -9.77
N ASP A 158 -36.44 16.11 -10.40
CA ASP A 158 -36.78 16.22 -11.83
C ASP A 158 -35.55 16.34 -12.74
N SER A 159 -34.34 16.06 -12.24
CA SER A 159 -33.10 16.18 -13.01
C SER A 159 -33.06 15.15 -14.15
N PRO A 160 -33.14 15.57 -15.43
CA PRO A 160 -33.05 14.63 -16.57
C PRO A 160 -31.67 13.97 -16.64
N LEU A 161 -30.63 14.67 -16.17
CA LEU A 161 -29.28 14.15 -16.09
C LEU A 161 -29.20 12.93 -15.16
N ALA A 162 -29.81 13.01 -13.97
CA ALA A 162 -29.83 11.88 -13.04
C ALA A 162 -30.62 10.69 -13.60
N ALA A 163 -31.80 10.95 -14.19
CA ALA A 163 -32.64 9.90 -14.75
C ALA A 163 -31.93 9.14 -15.89
N ASN A 164 -31.42 9.88 -16.88
CA ASN A 164 -30.71 9.29 -18.02
C ASN A 164 -29.42 8.59 -17.58
N GLY A 165 -28.64 9.22 -16.69
CA GLY A 165 -27.40 8.65 -16.16
C GLY A 165 -27.63 7.30 -15.47
N LEU A 166 -28.65 7.22 -14.60
CA LEU A 166 -28.99 5.96 -13.91
C LEU A 166 -29.48 4.86 -14.87
N GLN A 167 -30.26 5.22 -15.89
CA GLN A 167 -30.70 4.25 -16.89
C GLN A 167 -29.53 3.68 -17.68
N THR A 168 -28.65 4.54 -18.22
CA THR A 168 -27.46 4.10 -18.97
C THR A 168 -26.58 3.20 -18.12
N LEU A 169 -26.32 3.58 -16.87
CA LEU A 169 -25.48 2.79 -15.96
C LEU A 169 -26.09 1.42 -15.63
N ALA A 170 -27.42 1.30 -15.56
CA ALA A 170 -28.08 0.01 -15.36
C ALA A 170 -27.88 -0.93 -16.57
N GLU A 171 -27.92 -0.40 -17.79
CA GLU A 171 -27.66 -1.16 -19.02
C GLU A 171 -26.19 -1.59 -19.12
N GLU A 172 -25.26 -0.67 -18.83
CA GLU A 172 -23.82 -0.98 -18.80
C GLU A 172 -23.46 -1.98 -17.71
N GLY A 173 -24.04 -1.86 -16.52
CA GLY A 173 -23.88 -2.81 -15.43
C GLY A 173 -24.37 -4.22 -15.78
N ARG A 174 -25.51 -4.34 -16.48
CA ARG A 174 -26.02 -5.64 -16.97
C ARG A 174 -25.03 -6.28 -17.94
N ARG A 175 -24.52 -5.52 -18.91
CA ARG A 175 -23.54 -6.01 -19.88
C ARG A 175 -22.23 -6.43 -19.22
N LEU A 176 -21.78 -5.71 -18.20
CA LEU A 176 -20.63 -6.11 -17.40
C LEU A 176 -20.89 -7.46 -16.70
N GLY A 177 -22.06 -7.63 -16.10
CA GLY A 177 -22.47 -8.90 -15.48
C GLY A 177 -22.43 -10.07 -16.46
N GLU A 178 -22.93 -9.90 -17.68
CA GLU A 178 -22.88 -10.93 -18.73
C GLU A 178 -21.45 -11.34 -19.12
N LEU A 179 -20.52 -10.38 -19.17
CA LEU A 179 -19.10 -10.65 -19.45
C LEU A 179 -18.47 -11.48 -18.32
N LEU A 180 -18.73 -11.11 -17.07
CA LEU A 180 -18.23 -11.82 -15.89
C LEU A 180 -18.81 -13.25 -15.81
N ASP A 181 -20.10 -13.41 -16.05
CA ASP A 181 -20.76 -14.72 -16.02
C ASP A 181 -20.26 -15.66 -17.11
N ARG A 182 -19.96 -15.11 -18.30
CA ARG A 182 -19.29 -15.87 -19.35
C ARG A 182 -17.91 -16.35 -18.90
N ALA A 183 -17.08 -15.44 -18.35
CA ALA A 183 -15.75 -15.79 -17.85
C ALA A 183 -15.81 -16.88 -16.76
N ARG A 184 -16.77 -16.78 -15.83
CA ARG A 184 -17.01 -17.80 -14.79
C ARG A 184 -17.41 -19.16 -15.37
N ARG A 185 -18.28 -19.20 -16.39
CA ARG A 185 -18.64 -20.45 -17.07
C ARG A 185 -17.42 -21.09 -17.75
N THR A 186 -16.60 -20.31 -18.42
CA THR A 186 -15.34 -20.79 -19.04
C THR A 186 -14.38 -21.34 -17.99
N ALA A 187 -14.24 -20.66 -16.84
CA ALA A 187 -13.42 -21.14 -15.73
C ALA A 187 -13.96 -22.44 -15.11
N ALA A 188 -15.29 -22.56 -14.98
CA ALA A 188 -15.94 -23.77 -14.46
C ALA A 188 -15.71 -24.99 -15.38
N ALA A 189 -15.52 -24.77 -16.68
CA ALA A 189 -15.12 -25.81 -17.63
C ALA A 189 -13.63 -26.19 -17.56
N GLY A 190 -12.83 -25.50 -16.74
CA GLY A 190 -11.41 -25.76 -16.54
C GLY A 190 -10.47 -25.07 -17.53
N ASP A 191 -11.00 -24.26 -18.47
CA ASP A 191 -10.21 -23.42 -19.37
C ASP A 191 -9.87 -22.08 -18.71
N TYR A 192 -8.96 -22.13 -17.74
CA TYR A 192 -8.56 -20.94 -16.98
C TYR A 192 -7.85 -19.90 -17.86
N ALA A 193 -7.10 -20.33 -18.89
CA ALA A 193 -6.38 -19.41 -19.77
C ALA A 193 -7.36 -18.52 -20.54
N THR A 194 -8.43 -19.09 -21.10
CA THR A 194 -9.46 -18.33 -21.80
C THR A 194 -10.32 -17.53 -20.82
N ALA A 195 -10.71 -18.11 -19.69
CA ALA A 195 -11.47 -17.39 -18.68
C ALA A 195 -10.75 -16.13 -18.19
N LEU A 196 -9.44 -16.19 -17.95
CA LEU A 196 -8.64 -15.03 -17.52
C LEU A 196 -8.62 -13.92 -18.58
N ARG A 197 -8.54 -14.26 -19.88
CA ARG A 197 -8.67 -13.27 -20.97
C ARG A 197 -10.07 -12.65 -21.02
N GLU A 198 -11.11 -13.42 -20.72
CA GLU A 198 -12.49 -12.92 -20.65
C GLU A 198 -12.69 -12.00 -19.44
N PHE A 199 -12.10 -12.31 -18.28
CA PHE A 199 -12.05 -11.40 -17.13
C PHE A 199 -11.28 -10.11 -17.43
N GLU A 200 -10.13 -10.22 -18.12
CA GLU A 200 -9.38 -9.05 -18.58
C GLU A 200 -10.20 -8.17 -19.53
N ALA A 201 -10.98 -8.78 -20.43
CA ALA A 201 -11.91 -8.03 -21.29
C ALA A 201 -13.02 -7.35 -20.49
N ALA A 202 -13.53 -7.98 -19.42
CA ALA A 202 -14.48 -7.35 -18.51
C ALA A 202 -13.86 -6.15 -17.76
N LEU A 203 -12.60 -6.27 -17.33
CA LEU A 203 -11.84 -5.18 -16.69
C LEU A 203 -11.57 -4.01 -17.65
N GLN A 204 -11.26 -4.31 -18.92
CA GLN A 204 -11.13 -3.31 -19.97
C GLN A 204 -12.47 -2.63 -20.28
N TYR A 205 -13.58 -3.38 -20.18
CA TYR A 205 -14.91 -2.83 -20.33
C TYR A 205 -15.24 -1.89 -19.18
N SER A 206 -15.03 -2.31 -17.93
CA SER A 206 -15.20 -1.44 -16.77
C SER A 206 -14.26 -1.87 -15.66
N PRO A 207 -13.52 -0.93 -15.06
CA PRO A 207 -12.65 -1.27 -13.95
C PRO A 207 -13.42 -1.60 -12.65
N ASP A 208 -14.75 -1.46 -12.61
CA ASP A 208 -15.61 -1.96 -11.51
C ASP A 208 -15.75 -3.49 -11.54
N ALA A 209 -15.41 -4.13 -12.66
CA ALA A 209 -15.29 -5.60 -12.73
C ALA A 209 -14.33 -6.14 -11.68
N GLY A 210 -13.32 -5.35 -11.32
CA GLY A 210 -12.30 -5.69 -10.34
C GLY A 210 -12.86 -6.02 -8.96
N ASP A 211 -13.79 -5.19 -8.47
CA ASP A 211 -14.42 -5.36 -7.16
C ASP A 211 -15.18 -6.70 -7.06
N GLN A 212 -15.59 -7.26 -8.20
CA GLN A 212 -16.34 -8.52 -8.30
C GLN A 212 -15.48 -9.73 -8.69
N ALA A 213 -14.31 -9.51 -9.31
CA ALA A 213 -13.58 -10.57 -10.00
C ALA A 213 -12.17 -10.84 -9.47
N TYR A 214 -11.49 -9.90 -8.80
CA TYR A 214 -10.07 -10.08 -8.48
C TYR A 214 -9.78 -11.31 -7.62
N GLY A 215 -10.61 -11.58 -6.60
CA GLY A 215 -10.47 -12.79 -5.79
C GLY A 215 -10.63 -14.07 -6.61
N GLU A 216 -11.64 -14.13 -7.49
CA GLU A 216 -11.86 -15.27 -8.39
C GLU A 216 -10.70 -15.43 -9.38
N MET A 217 -10.25 -14.33 -9.99
CA MET A 217 -9.12 -14.30 -10.92
C MET A 217 -7.84 -14.79 -10.25
N ALA A 218 -7.54 -14.37 -9.01
CA ALA A 218 -6.38 -14.82 -8.27
C ALA A 218 -6.39 -16.36 -8.08
N ILE A 219 -7.56 -16.92 -7.77
CA ILE A 219 -7.75 -18.37 -7.65
C ILE A 219 -7.56 -19.05 -9.02
N TYR A 220 -8.13 -18.52 -10.10
CA TYR A 220 -7.99 -19.11 -11.44
C TYR A 220 -6.56 -19.00 -11.97
N LEU A 221 -5.83 -17.94 -11.66
CA LEU A 221 -4.40 -17.80 -11.94
C LEU A 221 -3.59 -18.90 -11.25
N ALA A 222 -3.86 -19.17 -9.97
CA ALA A 222 -3.21 -20.26 -9.24
C ALA A 222 -3.53 -21.64 -9.85
N LYS A 223 -4.78 -21.90 -10.22
CA LYS A 223 -5.18 -23.14 -10.89
C LYS A 223 -4.55 -23.28 -12.28
N HIS A 224 -4.45 -22.19 -13.03
CA HIS A 224 -3.75 -22.19 -14.31
C HIS A 224 -2.25 -22.45 -14.14
N ALA A 225 -1.61 -21.87 -13.13
CA ALA A 225 -0.22 -22.15 -12.78
C ALA A 225 0.00 -23.64 -12.50
N GLN A 226 -0.91 -24.31 -11.78
CA GLN A 226 -0.84 -25.76 -11.56
C GLN A 226 -0.92 -26.57 -12.87
N GLN A 227 -1.78 -26.16 -13.82
CA GLN A 227 -1.83 -26.80 -15.15
C GLN A 227 -0.50 -26.62 -15.91
N LEU A 228 0.06 -25.40 -15.87
CA LEU A 228 1.34 -25.08 -16.51
C LEU A 228 2.50 -25.87 -15.90
N LEU A 229 2.52 -26.06 -14.58
CA LEU A 229 3.52 -26.88 -13.90
C LEU A 229 3.47 -28.35 -14.33
N ARG A 230 2.26 -28.93 -14.47
CA ARG A 230 2.12 -30.30 -14.98
C ARG A 230 2.62 -30.44 -16.42
N GLY A 231 2.59 -29.36 -17.20
CA GLY A 231 3.17 -29.28 -18.53
C GLY A 231 4.62 -28.78 -18.56
N GLU A 232 5.31 -28.72 -17.41
CA GLU A 232 6.71 -28.27 -17.27
C GLU A 232 6.99 -26.83 -17.78
N ARG A 233 5.95 -26.00 -17.86
CA ARG A 233 6.04 -24.58 -18.23
C ARG A 233 6.30 -23.71 -17.01
N TYR A 234 7.41 -23.97 -16.33
CA TYR A 234 7.78 -23.41 -15.03
C TYR A 234 7.76 -21.87 -14.96
N GLY A 235 8.47 -21.21 -15.88
CA GLY A 235 8.53 -19.74 -15.89
C GLY A 235 7.18 -19.07 -16.16
N GLU A 236 6.28 -19.71 -16.91
CA GLU A 236 4.92 -19.21 -17.11
C GLU A 236 4.06 -19.41 -15.85
N ALA A 237 4.16 -20.57 -15.20
CA ALA A 237 3.47 -20.82 -13.95
C ALA A 237 3.87 -19.80 -12.86
N ALA A 238 5.16 -19.50 -12.74
CA ALA A 238 5.67 -18.50 -11.79
C ALA A 238 5.04 -17.11 -12.04
N ARG A 239 4.96 -16.68 -13.30
CA ARG A 239 4.31 -15.41 -13.67
C ARG A 239 2.82 -15.38 -13.34
N GLN A 240 2.09 -16.49 -13.54
CA GLN A 240 0.68 -16.53 -13.16
C GLN A 240 0.50 -16.43 -11.64
N LEU A 241 1.38 -17.03 -10.84
CA LEU A 241 1.36 -16.92 -9.39
C LEU A 241 1.70 -15.51 -8.90
N GLU A 242 2.70 -14.86 -9.48
CA GLU A 242 3.02 -13.46 -9.18
C GLU A 242 1.83 -12.53 -9.45
N ARG A 243 1.10 -12.77 -10.55
CA ARG A 243 -0.16 -12.07 -10.83
C ARG A 243 -1.24 -12.40 -9.81
N ALA A 244 -1.36 -13.66 -9.39
CA ALA A 244 -2.33 -14.06 -8.36
C ALA A 244 -2.06 -13.31 -7.05
N PHE A 245 -0.81 -13.19 -6.63
CA PHE A 245 -0.41 -12.48 -5.41
C PHE A 245 -0.62 -10.96 -5.51
N ALA A 246 -0.46 -10.39 -6.71
CA ALA A 246 -0.75 -8.97 -6.94
C ALA A 246 -2.25 -8.65 -6.89
N LEU A 247 -3.11 -9.64 -7.18
CA LEU A 247 -4.57 -9.50 -7.05
C LEU A 247 -5.07 -9.81 -5.64
N ASP A 248 -4.53 -10.87 -5.03
CA ASP A 248 -4.82 -11.28 -3.66
C ASP A 248 -3.52 -11.62 -2.90
N PRO A 249 -2.95 -10.62 -2.20
CA PRO A 249 -1.75 -10.79 -1.38
C PRO A 249 -1.85 -11.88 -0.30
N ALA A 250 -3.05 -12.25 0.17
CA ALA A 250 -3.23 -13.27 1.20
C ALA A 250 -2.91 -14.69 0.69
N LEU A 251 -2.85 -14.89 -0.63
CA LEU A 251 -2.47 -16.19 -1.21
C LEU A 251 -0.97 -16.48 -1.14
N ALA A 252 -0.14 -15.47 -0.90
CA ALA A 252 1.33 -15.59 -1.00
C ALA A 252 1.90 -16.64 -0.05
N GLY A 253 1.48 -16.67 1.22
CA GLY A 253 1.90 -17.68 2.17
C GLY A 253 1.43 -19.08 1.75
N ARG A 254 0.15 -19.20 1.40
CA ARG A 254 -0.47 -20.49 1.06
C ARG A 254 0.09 -21.15 -0.19
N LEU A 255 0.51 -20.35 -1.18
CA LEU A 255 1.02 -20.84 -2.45
C LEU A 255 2.55 -20.75 -2.55
N GLU A 256 3.25 -20.52 -1.45
CA GLU A 256 4.70 -20.41 -1.42
C GLU A 256 5.40 -21.62 -2.07
N ASN A 257 5.03 -22.84 -1.68
CA ASN A 257 5.65 -24.06 -2.24
C ASN A 257 5.38 -24.21 -3.74
N LEU A 258 4.19 -23.83 -4.18
CA LEU A 258 3.82 -23.87 -5.59
C LEU A 258 4.63 -22.85 -6.40
N TYR A 259 4.83 -21.65 -5.85
CA TYR A 259 5.65 -20.62 -6.46
C TYR A 259 7.13 -20.98 -6.47
N ALA A 260 7.66 -21.51 -5.35
CA ALA A 260 9.02 -22.00 -5.27
C ALA A 260 9.26 -23.12 -6.29
N ALA A 261 8.32 -24.07 -6.44
CA ALA A 261 8.41 -25.12 -7.44
C ALA A 261 8.44 -24.58 -8.87
N ALA A 262 7.65 -23.55 -9.16
CA ALA A 262 7.63 -22.91 -10.47
C ALA A 262 8.90 -22.10 -10.74
N ALA A 263 9.28 -21.21 -9.84
CA ALA A 263 10.38 -20.29 -10.07
C ALA A 263 11.74 -21.00 -10.01
N LEU A 264 11.97 -21.87 -9.02
CA LEU A 264 13.29 -22.47 -8.79
C LEU A 264 13.67 -23.50 -9.86
N ASN A 265 12.71 -24.32 -10.32
CA ASN A 265 13.00 -25.25 -11.42
C ASN A 265 13.28 -24.53 -12.74
N ASP A 266 12.61 -23.41 -13.02
CA ASP A 266 12.93 -22.59 -14.20
C ASP A 266 14.32 -21.95 -14.10
N ILE A 267 14.71 -21.50 -12.91
CA ILE A 267 16.05 -20.95 -12.65
C ILE A 267 17.13 -22.02 -12.78
N LEU A 268 16.96 -23.18 -12.15
CA LEU A 268 17.94 -24.27 -12.17
C LEU A 268 18.20 -24.77 -13.59
N ARG A 269 17.14 -24.95 -14.40
CA ARG A 269 17.28 -25.31 -15.82
C ARG A 269 18.10 -24.28 -16.60
N ARG A 270 17.91 -22.99 -16.33
CA ARG A 270 18.67 -21.90 -16.98
C ARG A 270 20.11 -21.85 -16.49
N LEU A 271 20.36 -22.08 -15.21
CA LEU A 271 21.71 -22.22 -14.64
C LEU A 271 22.49 -23.37 -15.29
N GLY A 272 21.88 -24.54 -15.46
CA GLY A 272 22.49 -25.69 -16.14
C GLY A 272 22.89 -25.40 -17.60
N SER A 273 22.18 -24.48 -18.27
CA SER A 273 22.49 -24.04 -19.63
C SER A 273 23.61 -22.97 -19.75
N GLY A 274 24.24 -22.59 -18.64
CA GLY A 274 25.34 -21.61 -18.63
C GLY A 274 24.92 -20.14 -18.71
N LYS A 275 23.63 -19.83 -18.58
CA LYS A 275 23.07 -18.46 -18.65
C LYS A 275 22.94 -17.82 -17.26
N ALA A 276 24.06 -17.73 -16.53
CA ALA A 276 24.05 -17.27 -15.13
C ALA A 276 23.70 -15.79 -14.96
N GLU A 277 24.02 -14.95 -15.93
CA GLU A 277 23.75 -13.50 -15.90
C GLU A 277 22.23 -13.21 -16.01
N ASP A 278 21.49 -14.06 -16.73
CA ASP A 278 20.05 -13.91 -16.97
C ASP A 278 19.17 -14.26 -15.74
N VAL A 279 19.72 -14.94 -14.73
CA VAL A 279 18.93 -15.48 -13.60
C VAL A 279 19.07 -14.69 -12.30
N GLN A 280 20.02 -13.76 -12.19
CA GLN A 280 20.26 -13.01 -10.94
C GLN A 280 18.99 -12.32 -10.44
N ALA A 281 18.31 -11.59 -11.33
CA ALA A 281 17.11 -10.85 -10.97
C ALA A 281 15.95 -11.77 -10.57
N ASP A 282 15.91 -12.99 -11.11
CA ASP A 282 14.92 -14.01 -10.74
C ASP A 282 15.25 -14.61 -9.37
N VAL A 283 16.51 -14.95 -9.11
CA VAL A 283 16.96 -15.41 -7.78
C VAL A 283 16.69 -14.35 -6.72
N ALA A 284 17.08 -13.10 -6.96
CA ALA A 284 16.84 -11.99 -6.03
C ALA A 284 15.35 -11.80 -5.74
N ARG A 285 14.50 -11.90 -6.76
CA ARG A 285 13.03 -11.82 -6.60
C ARG A 285 12.49 -12.94 -5.72
N VAL A 286 12.90 -14.19 -5.95
CA VAL A 286 12.42 -15.34 -5.17
C VAL A 286 12.99 -15.31 -3.74
N VAL A 287 14.25 -14.90 -3.56
CA VAL A 287 14.85 -14.67 -2.23
C VAL A 287 14.08 -13.58 -1.48
N SER A 288 13.70 -12.49 -2.13
CA SER A 288 12.88 -11.45 -1.49
C SER A 288 11.49 -11.95 -1.09
N PHE A 289 10.93 -12.91 -1.81
CA PHE A 289 9.62 -13.50 -1.51
C PHE A 289 9.69 -14.55 -0.37
N ALA A 290 10.72 -15.38 -0.35
CA ALA A 290 10.87 -16.48 0.59
C ALA A 290 12.32 -16.56 1.11
N PRO A 291 12.75 -15.58 1.92
CA PRO A 291 14.16 -15.39 2.28
C PRO A 291 14.69 -16.43 3.27
N ALA A 292 13.81 -17.19 3.93
CA ALA A 292 14.16 -18.27 4.83
C ALA A 292 13.95 -19.67 4.20
N HIS A 293 13.36 -19.76 3.01
CA HIS A 293 12.98 -21.05 2.44
C HIS A 293 14.23 -21.85 2.00
N PRO A 294 14.46 -23.08 2.51
CA PRO A 294 15.71 -23.82 2.27
C PRO A 294 16.04 -24.05 0.79
N ALA A 295 15.04 -24.39 -0.04
CA ALA A 295 15.25 -24.57 -1.47
C ALA A 295 15.61 -23.26 -2.21
N VAL A 296 15.10 -22.11 -1.75
CA VAL A 296 15.41 -20.80 -2.33
C VAL A 296 16.84 -20.42 -2.01
N LEU A 297 17.24 -20.60 -0.75
CA LEU A 297 18.60 -20.38 -0.29
C LEU A 297 19.59 -21.33 -0.99
N TYR A 298 19.20 -22.59 -1.22
CA TYR A 298 19.99 -23.52 -2.03
C TYR A 298 20.27 -22.97 -3.44
N VAL A 299 19.24 -22.55 -4.18
CA VAL A 299 19.42 -22.01 -5.53
C VAL A 299 20.23 -20.72 -5.53
N ALA A 300 20.03 -19.83 -4.54
CA ALA A 300 20.85 -18.64 -4.38
C ALA A 300 22.33 -18.98 -4.14
N GLY A 301 22.61 -19.95 -3.26
CA GLY A 301 23.98 -20.43 -3.05
C GLY A 301 24.60 -21.02 -4.31
N ARG A 302 23.82 -21.78 -5.11
CA ARG A 302 24.29 -22.35 -6.39
C ARG A 302 24.67 -21.28 -7.40
N LEU A 303 23.92 -20.18 -7.47
CA LEU A 303 24.28 -19.02 -8.31
C LEU A 303 25.61 -18.42 -7.87
N GLU A 304 25.82 -18.25 -6.56
CA GLU A 304 27.06 -17.67 -6.03
C GLU A 304 28.28 -18.59 -6.20
N GLU A 305 28.10 -19.92 -6.16
CA GLU A 305 29.16 -20.87 -6.52
C GLU A 305 29.59 -20.70 -7.99
N ILE A 306 28.65 -20.53 -8.92
CA ILE A 306 28.94 -20.29 -10.35
C ILE A 306 29.72 -18.98 -10.52
N ARG A 307 29.40 -17.97 -9.71
CA ARG A 307 30.12 -16.69 -9.63
C ARG A 307 31.45 -16.75 -8.91
N LYS A 308 31.76 -17.90 -8.29
CA LYS A 308 32.95 -18.13 -7.46
C LYS A 308 32.99 -17.28 -6.18
N ASP A 309 31.85 -16.75 -5.72
CA ASP A 309 31.73 -16.13 -4.39
C ASP A 309 31.41 -17.21 -3.34
N LEU A 310 32.46 -17.91 -2.92
CA LEU A 310 32.37 -18.98 -1.93
C LEU A 310 31.85 -18.49 -0.58
N ARG A 311 32.04 -17.21 -0.25
CA ARG A 311 31.58 -16.64 1.02
C ARG A 311 30.07 -16.45 1.00
N ALA A 312 29.55 -15.87 -0.07
CA ALA A 312 28.10 -15.71 -0.24
C ALA A 312 27.40 -17.08 -0.37
N ALA A 313 27.97 -18.01 -1.15
CA ALA A 313 27.44 -19.37 -1.27
C ALA A 313 27.32 -20.08 0.09
N ALA A 314 28.41 -20.09 0.87
CA ALA A 314 28.39 -20.69 2.21
C ALA A 314 27.38 -20.01 3.14
N GLY A 315 27.25 -18.67 3.04
CA GLY A 315 26.26 -17.90 3.81
C GLY A 315 24.83 -18.36 3.53
N TYR A 316 24.47 -18.57 2.28
CA TYR A 316 23.15 -19.08 1.90
C TYR A 316 22.91 -20.51 2.41
N TYR A 317 23.87 -21.43 2.20
CA TYR A 317 23.72 -22.81 2.66
C TYR A 317 23.67 -22.93 4.17
N ALA A 318 24.50 -22.18 4.89
CA ALA A 318 24.50 -22.20 6.34
C ALA A 318 23.18 -21.66 6.92
N ARG A 319 22.63 -20.59 6.32
CA ARG A 319 21.30 -20.09 6.69
C ARG A 319 20.20 -21.13 6.46
N ALA A 320 20.24 -21.86 5.34
CA ALA A 320 19.26 -22.90 5.04
C ALA A 320 19.30 -24.08 6.02
N LEU A 321 20.46 -24.31 6.65
CA LEU A 321 20.71 -25.37 7.62
C LEU A 321 20.67 -24.87 9.08
N ASP A 322 20.30 -23.61 9.31
CA ASP A 322 20.36 -22.90 10.61
C ASP A 322 21.70 -23.10 11.34
N THR A 323 22.80 -22.88 10.61
CA THR A 323 24.18 -23.02 11.10
C THR A 323 25.05 -21.84 10.68
N THR A 324 26.33 -21.86 11.06
CA THR A 324 27.30 -20.80 10.76
C THR A 324 28.37 -21.28 9.79
N ALA A 325 28.63 -20.50 8.74
CA ALA A 325 29.73 -20.73 7.80
C ALA A 325 30.99 -19.92 8.16
N LEU A 326 31.77 -20.39 9.14
CA LEU A 326 33.03 -19.74 9.51
C LEU A 326 34.15 -20.10 8.52
N ARG A 327 34.79 -19.08 7.93
CA ARG A 327 35.93 -19.21 6.99
C ARG A 327 35.67 -20.25 5.88
N PRO A 328 34.76 -19.95 4.94
CA PRO A 328 34.39 -20.90 3.88
C PRO A 328 35.54 -21.11 2.88
N ASN A 329 35.71 -22.35 2.46
CA ASN A 329 36.55 -22.77 1.34
C ASN A 329 35.74 -23.72 0.44
N ALA A 330 36.29 -24.15 -0.70
CA ALA A 330 35.56 -24.98 -1.67
C ALA A 330 35.03 -26.29 -1.05
N GLU A 331 35.82 -26.95 -0.20
CA GLU A 331 35.44 -28.20 0.46
C GLU A 331 34.26 -28.01 1.44
N ARG A 332 34.32 -26.96 2.28
CA ARG A 332 33.25 -26.64 3.24
C ARG A 332 31.97 -26.21 2.55
N VAL A 333 32.07 -25.43 1.48
CA VAL A 333 30.91 -25.04 0.65
C VAL A 333 30.27 -26.29 0.06
N ALA A 334 31.07 -27.21 -0.51
CA ALA A 334 30.57 -28.46 -1.06
C ALA A 334 29.90 -29.34 0.00
N ALA A 335 30.47 -29.43 1.21
CA ALA A 335 29.90 -30.20 2.31
C ALA A 335 28.54 -29.62 2.77
N LEU A 336 28.43 -28.30 2.93
CA LEU A 336 27.15 -27.64 3.25
C LEU A 336 26.12 -27.87 2.14
N ARG A 337 26.54 -27.77 0.88
CA ARG A 337 25.67 -28.04 -0.27
C ARG A 337 25.16 -29.48 -0.26
N GLU A 338 26.04 -30.47 -0.10
CA GLU A 338 25.67 -31.89 -0.10
C GLU A 338 24.69 -32.22 1.04
N GLN A 339 24.92 -31.66 2.24
CA GLN A 339 24.00 -31.81 3.37
C GLN A 339 22.61 -31.25 3.04
N LEU A 340 22.56 -30.06 2.42
CA LEU A 340 21.31 -29.42 2.03
C LEU A 340 20.61 -30.18 0.89
N GLU A 341 21.37 -30.63 -0.11
CA GLU A 341 20.86 -31.44 -1.23
C GLU A 341 20.20 -32.73 -0.72
N LYS A 342 20.82 -33.39 0.26
CA LYS A 342 20.26 -34.57 0.93
C LYS A 342 18.96 -34.24 1.66
N SER A 343 18.89 -33.12 2.39
CA SER A 343 17.66 -32.73 3.09
C SER A 343 16.52 -32.32 2.15
N LEU A 344 16.85 -31.75 0.99
CA LEU A 344 15.89 -31.31 -0.01
C LEU A 344 15.47 -32.44 -0.97
N GLY A 345 16.14 -33.59 -0.92
CA GLY A 345 15.90 -34.70 -1.84
C GLY A 345 16.19 -34.32 -3.30
N VAL A 346 17.25 -33.55 -3.53
CA VAL A 346 17.66 -33.12 -4.88
C VAL A 346 18.12 -34.34 -5.68
N THR A 347 17.58 -34.53 -6.89
CA THR A 347 17.97 -35.62 -7.78
C THR A 347 18.34 -35.06 -9.15
N GLY A 348 19.62 -35.08 -9.51
CA GLY A 348 20.11 -34.43 -10.72
C GLY A 348 19.96 -32.91 -10.63
N GLU A 349 19.35 -32.29 -11.64
CA GLU A 349 19.12 -30.83 -11.71
C GLU A 349 17.73 -30.37 -11.23
N ALA A 350 16.91 -31.30 -10.70
CA ALA A 350 15.52 -31.01 -10.33
C ALA A 350 15.30 -31.04 -8.81
N LEU A 351 14.51 -30.08 -8.33
CA LEU A 351 14.03 -30.03 -6.95
C LEU A 351 12.64 -30.70 -6.86
N ARG A 352 12.47 -31.56 -5.86
CA ARG A 352 11.17 -32.15 -5.54
C ARG A 352 10.44 -31.27 -4.53
N PHE A 353 9.23 -30.85 -4.87
CA PHE A 353 8.39 -30.04 -3.99
C PHE A 353 7.09 -30.78 -3.64
N ARG A 354 6.61 -30.59 -2.41
CA ARG A 354 5.22 -30.84 -2.08
C ARG A 354 4.41 -29.65 -2.60
N LEU A 355 3.53 -29.89 -3.58
CA LEU A 355 2.77 -28.82 -4.25
C LEU A 355 1.45 -28.48 -3.55
N ASP A 356 1.10 -29.20 -2.50
CA ASP A 356 -0.09 -28.91 -1.71
C ASP A 356 0.02 -27.49 -1.12
N PRO A 357 -1.05 -26.67 -1.20
CA PRO A 357 -1.07 -25.38 -0.54
C PRO A 357 -0.71 -25.51 0.93
N LEU A 358 0.11 -24.59 1.43
CA LEU A 358 0.31 -24.43 2.85
C LEU A 358 -0.98 -23.88 3.44
N ASP A 359 -1.69 -24.69 4.23
CA ASP A 359 -2.81 -24.19 5.00
C ASP A 359 -2.24 -23.48 6.24
N GLU A 360 -2.54 -22.18 6.39
CA GLU A 360 -2.15 -21.39 7.58
C GLU A 360 -2.72 -21.98 8.87
N THR A 361 -3.78 -22.78 8.79
CA THR A 361 -4.28 -23.56 9.93
C THR A 361 -3.24 -24.53 10.50
N VAL A 362 -2.15 -24.82 9.78
CA VAL A 362 -1.00 -25.55 10.31
C VAL A 362 -0.36 -24.86 11.53
N TYR A 363 -0.59 -23.54 11.67
CA TYR A 363 -0.19 -22.74 12.83
C TYR A 363 -1.35 -22.42 13.77
N ALA A 364 -2.54 -23.00 13.57
CA ALA A 364 -3.68 -22.76 14.47
C ALA A 364 -3.50 -23.44 15.84
N GLU A 365 -2.75 -24.55 15.89
CA GLU A 365 -2.43 -25.20 17.16
C GLU A 365 -1.63 -24.25 18.06
N ALA A 366 -2.07 -24.14 19.32
CA ALA A 366 -1.49 -23.25 20.32
C ALA A 366 -1.28 -24.01 21.63
N GLN A 367 -0.11 -23.82 22.24
CA GLN A 367 0.21 -24.28 23.58
C GLN A 367 -0.72 -23.60 24.60
N THR A 368 -1.08 -24.35 25.65
CA THR A 368 -1.87 -23.83 26.78
C THR A 368 -0.97 -23.07 27.76
N GLY A 369 -1.55 -22.13 28.51
CA GLY A 369 -0.82 -21.33 29.50
C GLY A 369 -0.28 -20.01 28.96
N ASP A 370 0.79 -19.50 29.55
CA ASP A 370 1.44 -18.24 29.18
C ASP A 370 2.33 -18.38 27.92
N PHE A 371 2.83 -17.25 27.41
CA PHE A 371 3.77 -17.25 26.28
C PHE A 371 5.03 -18.07 26.57
N ALA A 372 5.39 -18.95 25.65
CA ALA A 372 6.76 -19.44 25.53
C ALA A 372 7.62 -18.39 24.82
N VAL A 373 8.93 -18.36 25.10
CA VAL A 373 9.85 -17.37 24.52
C VAL A 373 10.97 -18.07 23.76
N LEU A 374 11.09 -17.75 22.47
CA LEU A 374 12.24 -18.10 21.64
C LEU A 374 13.20 -16.90 21.57
N GLU A 375 14.41 -17.06 22.12
CA GLU A 375 15.43 -16.01 22.07
C GLU A 375 16.33 -16.12 20.82
N ARG A 376 16.54 -14.97 20.18
CA ARG A 376 17.55 -14.73 19.14
C ARG A 376 18.42 -13.55 19.55
N PRO A 377 19.57 -13.30 18.89
CA PRO A 377 20.45 -12.19 19.25
C PRO A 377 19.73 -10.83 19.35
N PHE A 378 18.78 -10.56 18.45
CA PHE A 378 18.06 -9.27 18.39
C PHE A 378 16.58 -9.32 18.75
N PHE A 379 16.00 -10.52 18.91
CA PHE A 379 14.56 -10.71 19.08
C PHE A 379 14.26 -11.64 20.26
N ALA A 380 13.21 -11.33 21.01
CA ALA A 380 12.57 -12.25 21.95
C ALA A 380 11.15 -12.51 21.45
N ILE A 381 10.90 -13.72 20.95
CA ILE A 381 9.64 -14.09 20.29
C ILE A 381 8.76 -14.84 21.28
N HIS A 382 7.74 -14.15 21.77
CA HIS A 382 6.66 -14.66 22.61
C HIS A 382 5.62 -15.36 21.74
N HIS A 383 5.42 -16.66 21.94
CA HIS A 383 4.58 -17.49 21.08
C HIS A 383 3.79 -18.56 21.82
N TYR A 384 2.77 -19.10 21.15
CA TYR A 384 2.10 -20.35 21.54
C TYR A 384 2.38 -21.50 20.56
N ASN A 385 3.14 -21.26 19.49
CA ASN A 385 3.50 -22.27 18.51
C ASN A 385 5.00 -22.19 18.16
N GLY A 386 5.79 -23.14 18.67
CA GLY A 386 7.25 -23.14 18.48
C GLY A 386 7.69 -23.29 17.02
N ARG A 387 6.88 -23.98 16.19
CA ARG A 387 7.16 -24.10 14.75
C ARG A 387 7.01 -22.76 14.07
N LEU A 388 5.92 -22.04 14.32
CA LEU A 388 5.73 -20.69 13.79
C LEU A 388 6.81 -19.72 14.31
N ALA A 389 7.16 -19.82 15.59
CA ALA A 389 8.19 -18.95 16.17
C ALA A 389 9.54 -19.09 15.46
N GLN A 390 9.94 -20.32 15.09
CA GLN A 390 11.15 -20.57 14.30
C GLN A 390 11.06 -19.98 12.89
N GLU A 391 9.91 -20.10 12.22
CA GLU A 391 9.70 -19.49 10.90
C GLU A 391 9.78 -17.95 10.97
N VAL A 392 9.15 -17.35 11.98
CA VAL A 392 9.20 -15.90 12.23
C VAL A 392 10.63 -15.46 12.54
N ALA A 393 11.37 -16.19 13.38
CA ALA A 393 12.77 -15.90 13.69
C ALA A 393 13.65 -15.85 12.44
N SER A 394 13.58 -16.90 11.62
CA SER A 394 14.39 -17.00 10.40
C SER A 394 14.06 -15.90 9.38
N ASN A 395 12.77 -15.54 9.23
CA ASN A 395 12.36 -14.46 8.34
C ASN A 395 12.76 -13.08 8.89
N LEU A 396 12.64 -12.84 10.20
CA LEU A 396 13.09 -11.59 10.83
C LEU A 396 14.60 -11.37 10.65
N ASP A 397 15.42 -12.39 10.90
CA ASP A 397 16.87 -12.30 10.72
C ASP A 397 17.23 -11.98 9.26
N ALA A 398 16.57 -12.64 8.31
CA ALA A 398 16.81 -12.41 6.88
C ALA A 398 16.35 -11.02 6.40
N HIS A 399 15.19 -10.57 6.85
CA HIS A 399 14.68 -9.24 6.52
C HIS A 399 15.51 -8.14 7.18
N LEU A 400 15.97 -8.32 8.41
CA LEU A 400 16.85 -7.37 9.07
C LEU A 400 18.14 -7.21 8.27
N GLN A 401 18.79 -8.31 7.89
CA GLN A 401 19.99 -8.28 7.06
C GLN A 401 19.76 -7.52 5.75
N ARG A 402 18.64 -7.77 5.08
CA ARG A 402 18.28 -7.06 3.83
C ARG A 402 18.05 -5.57 4.06
N ILE A 403 17.28 -5.19 5.07
CA ILE A 403 17.01 -3.78 5.40
C ILE A 403 18.31 -3.06 5.71
N GLN A 404 19.19 -3.63 6.54
CA GLN A 404 20.48 -3.01 6.86
C GLN A 404 21.35 -2.84 5.62
N ALA A 405 21.38 -3.84 4.71
CA ALA A 405 22.14 -3.76 3.46
C ALA A 405 21.61 -2.66 2.51
N LEU A 406 20.29 -2.51 2.38
CA LEU A 406 19.68 -1.50 1.51
C LEU A 406 19.81 -0.08 2.09
N THR A 407 19.56 0.06 3.38
CA THR A 407 19.48 1.36 4.06
C THR A 407 20.84 1.86 4.56
N GLY A 408 21.79 0.95 4.81
CA GLY A 408 23.04 1.26 5.51
C GLY A 408 22.85 1.64 6.97
N ILE A 409 21.69 1.36 7.56
CA ILE A 409 21.38 1.64 8.97
C ILE A 409 21.71 0.38 9.78
N GLU A 410 22.63 0.49 10.73
CA GLU A 410 22.91 -0.58 11.69
C GLU A 410 22.08 -0.40 12.97
N VAL A 411 21.57 -1.51 13.51
CA VAL A 411 20.79 -1.50 14.76
C VAL A 411 21.56 -2.19 15.88
N ASN A 412 21.35 -1.72 17.11
CA ASN A 412 21.97 -2.30 18.30
C ASN A 412 20.92 -2.81 19.29
N TRP A 413 20.19 -3.84 18.88
CA TRP A 413 19.13 -4.46 19.70
C TRP A 413 19.64 -5.58 20.62
N ALA A 414 20.95 -5.89 20.60
CA ALA A 414 21.51 -6.98 21.40
C ALA A 414 21.36 -6.75 22.92
N LYS A 415 21.33 -5.48 23.36
CA LYS A 415 21.16 -5.10 24.77
C LYS A 415 19.69 -4.97 25.19
N ALA A 416 18.81 -4.67 24.24
CA ALA A 416 17.38 -4.49 24.45
C ALA A 416 16.66 -5.06 23.23
N ARG A 417 16.44 -6.38 23.26
CA ARG A 417 15.86 -7.13 22.15
C ARG A 417 14.47 -6.60 21.84
N VAL A 418 14.12 -6.61 20.56
CA VAL A 418 12.75 -6.37 20.11
C VAL A 418 11.86 -7.48 20.65
N GLN A 419 10.77 -7.10 21.32
CA GLN A 419 9.78 -8.05 21.82
C GLN A 419 8.76 -8.34 20.72
N VAL A 420 8.67 -9.60 20.30
CA VAL A 420 7.75 -10.03 19.25
C VAL A 420 6.66 -10.87 19.88
N TYR A 421 5.40 -10.48 19.74
CA TYR A 421 4.25 -11.18 20.31
C TYR A 421 3.38 -11.79 19.23
N LEU A 422 3.27 -13.12 19.24
CA LEU A 422 2.42 -13.91 18.35
C LEU A 422 1.20 -14.43 19.13
N HIS A 423 0.13 -13.63 19.14
CA HIS A 423 -1.13 -13.98 19.81
C HIS A 423 -1.80 -15.20 19.16
N ARG A 424 -2.65 -15.94 19.88
CA ARG A 424 -3.27 -17.16 19.35
C ARG A 424 -4.20 -16.84 18.19
N THR A 425 -5.04 -15.82 18.38
CA THR A 425 -6.09 -15.45 17.44
C THR A 425 -6.06 -13.96 17.11
N GLN A 426 -6.82 -13.59 16.08
CA GLN A 426 -6.98 -12.21 15.66
C GLN A 426 -7.69 -11.38 16.75
N GLU A 427 -8.62 -11.99 17.50
CA GLU A 427 -9.36 -11.36 18.57
C GLU A 427 -8.44 -11.01 19.75
N GLU A 428 -7.59 -11.94 20.19
CA GLU A 428 -6.59 -11.68 21.23
C GLU A 428 -5.62 -10.56 20.81
N TYR A 429 -5.16 -10.59 19.54
CA TYR A 429 -4.35 -9.52 18.97
C TYR A 429 -5.06 -8.17 19.02
N ALA A 430 -6.32 -8.09 18.55
CA ALA A 430 -7.08 -6.84 18.53
C ALA A 430 -7.34 -6.32 19.95
N GLU A 431 -7.61 -7.22 20.90
CA GLU A 431 -7.81 -6.86 22.31
C GLU A 431 -6.53 -6.31 22.95
N ALA A 432 -5.39 -6.97 22.74
CA ALA A 432 -4.10 -6.56 23.29
C ALA A 432 -3.59 -5.26 22.65
N THR A 433 -3.86 -5.07 21.36
CA THR A 433 -3.30 -3.94 20.61
C THR A 433 -4.23 -2.73 20.51
N LYS A 434 -5.53 -2.91 20.79
CA LYS A 434 -6.59 -1.92 20.54
C LYS A 434 -6.62 -1.45 19.08
N GLN A 435 -6.02 -2.22 18.16
CA GLN A 435 -6.04 -1.96 16.74
C GLN A 435 -7.26 -2.58 16.07
N ALA A 436 -7.61 -2.06 14.90
CA ALA A 436 -8.65 -2.67 14.10
C ALA A 436 -8.22 -4.06 13.61
N ALA A 437 -9.16 -5.01 13.58
CA ALA A 437 -8.89 -6.40 13.23
C ALA A 437 -8.25 -6.57 11.83
N TRP A 438 -8.49 -5.66 10.89
CA TRP A 438 -7.93 -5.74 9.53
C TRP A 438 -6.42 -5.47 9.47
N THR A 439 -5.82 -4.91 10.52
CA THR A 439 -4.36 -4.71 10.59
C THR A 439 -3.65 -6.05 10.75
N GLY A 440 -2.67 -6.34 9.89
CA GLY A 440 -1.96 -7.64 9.90
C GLY A 440 -0.90 -7.75 11.02
N GLY A 441 -0.48 -6.61 11.54
CA GLY A 441 0.45 -6.46 12.66
C GLY A 441 0.64 -4.99 13.00
N ILE A 442 1.40 -4.73 14.05
CA ILE A 442 1.76 -3.37 14.47
C ILE A 442 3.10 -3.36 15.20
N SER A 443 3.90 -2.33 14.91
CA SER A 443 5.08 -1.95 15.67
C SER A 443 4.75 -0.89 16.72
N ARG A 444 5.29 -1.06 17.93
CA ARG A 444 5.18 -0.08 19.02
C ARG A 444 6.55 0.25 19.57
N PHE A 445 6.71 1.49 20.00
CA PHE A 445 7.93 2.00 20.61
C PHE A 445 7.64 3.29 21.36
N LEU A 446 8.47 3.59 22.35
CA LEU A 446 8.44 4.84 23.09
C LEU A 446 9.65 5.69 22.68
N TYR A 447 9.41 6.90 22.16
CA TYR A 447 10.48 7.86 21.94
C TYR A 447 10.85 8.57 23.23
N VAL A 448 12.09 8.38 23.67
CA VAL A 448 12.65 9.07 24.83
C VAL A 448 13.60 10.17 24.35
N PRO A 449 13.36 11.45 24.70
CA PRO A 449 14.23 12.56 24.32
C PRO A 449 15.70 12.31 24.70
N GLY A 450 16.61 12.43 23.73
CA GLY A 450 18.05 12.22 23.93
C GLY A 450 18.50 10.75 23.93
N GLU A 451 17.58 9.79 24.03
CA GLU A 451 17.89 8.34 24.04
C GLU A 451 17.37 7.58 22.82
N GLY A 452 16.40 8.14 22.08
CA GLY A 452 15.79 7.50 20.91
C GLY A 452 14.67 6.53 21.28
N ALA A 453 14.31 5.62 20.37
CA ALA A 453 13.24 4.65 20.60
C ALA A 453 13.64 3.57 21.62
N ARG A 454 12.73 3.29 22.56
CA ARG A 454 12.78 2.23 23.58
C ARG A 454 11.54 1.36 23.49
N ASN A 455 11.56 0.22 24.19
CA ASN A 455 10.44 -0.73 24.27
C ASN A 455 9.92 -1.11 22.87
N LEU A 456 10.83 -1.57 22.02
CA LEU A 456 10.52 -1.97 20.65
C LEU A 456 9.70 -3.25 20.69
N GLU A 457 8.46 -3.18 20.21
CA GLU A 457 7.51 -4.29 20.20
C GLU A 457 6.95 -4.48 18.79
N PHE A 458 6.70 -5.74 18.42
CA PHE A 458 5.94 -6.12 17.22
C PHE A 458 4.85 -7.12 17.64
N HIS A 459 3.60 -6.88 17.24
CA HIS A 459 2.48 -7.77 17.53
C HIS A 459 1.84 -8.29 16.24
N SER A 460 1.48 -9.57 16.23
CA SER A 460 0.60 -10.20 15.22
C SER A 460 -0.04 -11.46 15.82
N TRP A 461 -0.68 -12.31 15.00
CA TRP A 461 -1.31 -13.56 15.45
C TRP A 461 -0.93 -14.76 14.55
N GLN A 462 -1.11 -15.98 15.07
CA GLN A 462 -0.52 -17.19 14.47
C GLN A 462 -0.96 -17.46 13.03
N THR A 463 -2.22 -17.19 12.72
CA THR A 463 -2.84 -17.48 11.41
C THR A 463 -3.02 -16.22 10.55
N SER A 464 -2.23 -15.16 10.80
CA SER A 464 -2.28 -13.94 10.00
C SER A 464 -1.85 -14.22 8.55
N PRO A 465 -2.72 -14.02 7.53
CA PRO A 465 -2.47 -14.50 6.17
C PRO A 465 -1.25 -13.91 5.45
N ARG A 466 -0.72 -12.81 5.99
CA ARG A 466 0.40 -12.06 5.39
C ARG A 466 1.60 -11.96 6.30
N LEU A 467 1.60 -12.65 7.45
CA LEU A 467 2.60 -12.51 8.51
C LEU A 467 4.02 -12.60 7.93
N LEU A 468 4.40 -13.76 7.42
CA LEU A 468 5.77 -14.04 6.98
C LEU A 468 6.18 -13.27 5.73
N LYS A 469 5.21 -12.91 4.86
CA LYS A 469 5.50 -12.42 3.51
C LYS A 469 5.50 -10.91 3.38
N SER A 470 4.64 -10.22 4.11
CA SER A 470 4.40 -8.78 3.93
C SER A 470 4.41 -8.03 5.25
N VAL A 471 3.82 -8.58 6.32
CA VAL A 471 3.77 -7.89 7.62
C VAL A 471 5.16 -7.81 8.26
N LEU A 472 5.91 -8.92 8.34
CA LEU A 472 7.24 -8.92 8.95
C LEU A 472 8.20 -7.86 8.37
N PRO A 473 8.45 -7.81 7.04
CA PRO A 473 9.36 -6.80 6.50
C PRO A 473 8.84 -5.37 6.69
N HIS A 474 7.52 -5.17 6.63
CA HIS A 474 6.89 -3.86 6.84
C HIS A 474 7.13 -3.35 8.26
N GLU A 475 6.75 -4.13 9.26
CA GLU A 475 6.87 -3.74 10.67
C GLU A 475 8.34 -3.63 11.11
N LEU A 476 9.19 -4.53 10.61
CA LEU A 476 10.62 -4.45 10.89
C LEU A 476 11.24 -3.16 10.36
N MET A 477 10.77 -2.66 9.21
CA MET A 477 11.24 -1.38 8.67
C MET A 477 10.88 -0.21 9.59
N HIS A 478 9.67 -0.19 10.16
CA HIS A 478 9.27 0.81 11.17
C HIS A 478 10.19 0.77 12.39
N LEU A 479 10.53 -0.42 12.90
CA LEU A 479 11.42 -0.58 14.05
C LEU A 479 12.85 -0.12 13.75
N VAL A 480 13.38 -0.41 12.55
CA VAL A 480 14.71 0.06 12.12
C VAL A 480 14.74 1.59 12.02
N MET A 481 13.73 2.19 11.37
CA MET A 481 13.62 3.65 11.31
C MET A 481 13.51 4.26 12.70
N ALA A 482 12.67 3.69 13.58
CA ALA A 482 12.47 4.18 14.93
C ALA A 482 13.76 4.14 15.77
N SER A 483 14.57 3.10 15.58
CA SER A 483 15.84 2.93 16.29
C SER A 483 16.93 3.90 15.81
N HIS A 484 16.82 4.38 14.57
CA HIS A 484 17.83 5.25 13.96
C HIS A 484 17.48 6.73 14.10
N MET A 485 16.19 7.08 13.99
CA MET A 485 15.73 8.46 14.04
C MET A 485 15.71 9.00 15.48
N LYS A 486 15.94 10.30 15.63
CA LYS A 486 15.87 10.96 16.95
C LYS A 486 14.42 11.26 17.34
N ARG A 487 13.58 11.58 16.36
CA ARG A 487 12.15 11.77 16.54
C ARG A 487 11.38 11.12 15.38
N HIS A 488 10.25 10.53 15.70
CA HIS A 488 9.36 9.95 14.70
C HIS A 488 8.89 10.98 13.65
N GLU A 489 8.65 12.21 14.09
CA GLU A 489 8.15 13.32 13.28
C GLU A 489 9.20 13.94 12.33
N ASP A 490 10.46 13.50 12.38
CA ASP A 490 11.51 13.97 11.46
C ASP A 490 11.26 13.53 10.00
N LEU A 491 10.31 12.60 9.80
CA LEU A 491 9.87 12.15 8.49
C LEU A 491 8.33 12.10 8.47
N PRO A 492 7.67 12.61 7.39
CA PRO A 492 6.23 12.48 7.24
C PRO A 492 5.74 11.04 7.29
N ARG A 493 4.54 10.85 7.83
CA ARG A 493 3.91 9.54 7.94
C ARG A 493 3.79 8.83 6.60
N ALA A 494 3.46 9.55 5.52
CA ALA A 494 3.37 8.97 4.18
C ALA A 494 4.71 8.35 3.71
N LEU A 495 5.83 8.96 4.09
CA LEU A 495 7.16 8.41 3.78
C LEU A 495 7.51 7.23 4.69
N HIS A 496 7.14 7.24 5.97
CA HIS A 496 7.28 6.06 6.84
C HIS A 496 6.59 4.84 6.23
N GLU A 497 5.31 4.97 5.87
CA GLU A 497 4.55 3.88 5.23
C GLU A 497 5.16 3.51 3.87
N GLY A 498 5.56 4.50 3.08
CA GLY A 498 6.18 4.25 1.77
C GLY A 498 7.47 3.45 1.84
N PHE A 499 8.34 3.74 2.83
CA PHE A 499 9.55 2.95 3.06
C PHE A 499 9.25 1.55 3.61
N ALA A 500 8.24 1.41 4.46
CA ALA A 500 7.81 0.10 4.95
C ALA A 500 7.29 -0.79 3.82
N VAL A 501 6.42 -0.26 2.94
CA VAL A 501 5.95 -0.97 1.75
C VAL A 501 7.09 -1.25 0.77
N LEU A 502 8.08 -0.37 0.64
CA LEU A 502 9.26 -0.62 -0.20
C LEU A 502 10.03 -1.88 0.24
N MET A 503 9.99 -2.23 1.53
CA MET A 503 10.61 -3.46 2.05
C MET A 503 9.78 -4.72 1.79
N GLU A 504 8.49 -4.59 1.50
CA GLU A 504 7.63 -5.71 1.12
C GLU A 504 8.04 -6.31 -0.26
N PRO A 505 7.60 -7.54 -0.60
CA PRO A 505 7.94 -8.18 -1.86
C PRO A 505 7.28 -7.52 -3.10
N ASP A 506 7.84 -7.78 -4.28
CA ASP A 506 7.41 -7.20 -5.57
C ASP A 506 5.90 -7.32 -5.86
N PHE A 507 5.24 -8.40 -5.42
CA PHE A 507 3.80 -8.55 -5.64
C PHE A 507 2.96 -7.54 -4.84
N ARG A 508 3.46 -7.05 -3.70
CA ARG A 508 2.83 -5.98 -2.91
C ARG A 508 3.01 -4.63 -3.59
N HIS A 509 4.18 -4.40 -4.18
CA HIS A 509 4.40 -3.23 -5.04
C HIS A 509 3.44 -3.22 -6.23
N ALA A 510 3.27 -4.37 -6.89
CA ALA A 510 2.29 -4.54 -7.96
C ALA A 510 0.86 -4.27 -7.50
N PHE A 511 0.45 -4.88 -6.38
CA PHE A 511 -0.86 -4.66 -5.77
C PHE A 511 -1.15 -3.17 -5.57
N TYR A 512 -0.21 -2.42 -4.97
CA TYR A 512 -0.40 -0.99 -4.69
C TYR A 512 -0.39 -0.10 -5.94
N LEU A 513 0.52 -0.32 -6.89
CA LEU A 513 0.52 0.43 -8.14
C LEU A 513 -0.76 0.19 -8.95
N ASP A 514 -1.21 -1.07 -9.03
CA ASP A 514 -2.45 -1.40 -9.71
C ASP A 514 -3.65 -0.83 -8.94
N PHE A 515 -3.64 -0.88 -7.60
CA PHE A 515 -4.66 -0.25 -6.76
C PHE A 515 -4.80 1.25 -7.04
N LEU A 516 -3.68 1.98 -7.12
CA LEU A 516 -3.66 3.39 -7.45
C LEU A 516 -4.18 3.66 -8.87
N LYS A 517 -3.66 2.96 -9.89
CA LYS A 517 -4.10 3.15 -11.28
C LYS A 517 -5.59 2.90 -11.45
N ARG A 518 -6.12 1.90 -10.76
CA ARG A 518 -7.55 1.64 -10.72
C ARG A 518 -8.25 2.83 -10.10
N ARG A 519 -7.94 3.19 -8.86
CA ARG A 519 -8.67 4.22 -8.13
C ARG A 519 -8.55 5.63 -8.73
N GLY A 520 -7.38 5.99 -9.24
CA GLY A 520 -7.10 7.27 -9.91
C GLY A 520 -7.91 7.52 -11.19
N ALA A 521 -8.41 6.47 -11.85
CA ALA A 521 -9.28 6.62 -13.02
C ALA A 521 -10.63 7.28 -12.70
N GLY A 522 -11.02 7.38 -11.43
CA GLY A 522 -12.28 8.00 -10.99
C GLY A 522 -12.15 8.98 -9.81
N GLN A 523 -11.02 9.00 -9.11
CA GLN A 523 -10.78 9.83 -7.93
C GLN A 523 -9.49 10.64 -8.15
N ALA A 524 -9.47 11.89 -7.68
CA ALA A 524 -8.22 12.65 -7.64
C ALA A 524 -7.30 12.06 -6.57
N TYR A 525 -6.00 11.92 -6.89
CA TYR A 525 -4.96 11.63 -5.91
C TYR A 525 -4.91 12.71 -4.82
N LEU A 526 -4.42 12.39 -3.63
CA LEU A 526 -4.14 13.40 -2.62
C LEU A 526 -3.05 14.33 -3.17
N PRO A 527 -3.24 15.66 -3.10
CA PRO A 527 -2.16 16.59 -3.42
C PRO A 527 -0.92 16.25 -2.61
N LEU A 528 0.26 16.27 -3.24
CA LEU A 528 1.50 15.84 -2.63
C LEU A 528 1.84 16.64 -1.36
N ALA A 529 1.51 17.93 -1.36
CA ALA A 529 1.64 18.78 -0.18
C ALA A 529 0.75 18.33 0.98
N GLU A 530 -0.45 17.84 0.68
CA GLU A 530 -1.39 17.30 1.67
C GLU A 530 -0.90 15.95 2.19
N LEU A 531 -0.53 15.03 1.29
CA LEU A 531 0.02 13.72 1.61
C LEU A 531 1.22 13.83 2.57
N LEU A 532 2.15 14.76 2.31
CA LEU A 532 3.33 15.02 3.15
C LEU A 532 2.99 15.77 4.45
N GLY A 533 1.87 16.47 4.51
CA GLY A 533 1.42 17.25 5.68
C GLY A 533 0.57 16.45 6.68
N MET A 534 0.06 15.29 6.30
CA MET A 534 -0.84 14.49 7.15
C MET A 534 -0.12 13.93 8.39
N LYS A 535 -0.69 14.23 9.57
CA LYS A 535 -0.23 13.71 10.86
C LYS A 535 -1.00 12.49 11.32
N ASP A 536 -2.28 12.42 10.98
CA ASP A 536 -3.20 11.33 11.29
C ASP A 536 -3.50 10.51 10.04
N TYR A 537 -3.89 9.24 10.22
CA TYR A 537 -4.32 8.43 9.08
C TYR A 537 -5.66 8.95 8.53
N PRO A 538 -5.81 9.03 7.20
CA PRO A 538 -7.09 9.36 6.60
C PRO A 538 -8.09 8.21 6.80
N ARG A 539 -9.35 8.46 6.44
CA ARG A 539 -10.42 7.43 6.49
C ARG A 539 -10.07 6.16 5.71
N ASP A 540 -9.20 6.28 4.71
CA ASP A 540 -8.70 5.18 3.89
C ASP A 540 -7.17 5.02 4.03
N PRO A 541 -6.71 4.26 5.03
CA PRO A 541 -5.28 4.04 5.25
C PRO A 541 -4.61 3.30 4.10
N GLU A 542 -5.31 2.41 3.40
CA GLU A 542 -4.70 1.62 2.32
C GLU A 542 -4.35 2.49 1.10
N PHE A 543 -5.18 3.48 0.78
CA PHE A 543 -4.86 4.48 -0.24
C PHE A 543 -3.66 5.34 0.15
N PHE A 544 -3.61 5.76 1.42
CA PHE A 544 -2.49 6.51 1.95
C PHE A 544 -1.16 5.73 1.88
N TYR A 545 -1.19 4.43 2.19
CA TYR A 545 -0.02 3.56 2.06
C TYR A 545 0.42 3.44 0.61
N ALA A 546 -0.54 3.30 -0.30
CA ALA A 546 -0.28 3.18 -1.72
C ALA A 546 0.38 4.44 -2.29
N GLU A 547 -0.15 5.64 -1.98
CA GLU A 547 0.42 6.92 -2.43
C GLU A 547 1.79 7.19 -1.81
N GLY A 548 1.97 6.90 -0.52
CA GLY A 548 3.27 6.97 0.15
C GLY A 548 4.30 6.06 -0.50
N PHE A 549 3.93 4.81 -0.79
CA PHE A 549 4.77 3.87 -1.53
C PHE A 549 5.10 4.36 -2.93
N ALA A 550 4.11 4.83 -3.70
CA ALA A 550 4.31 5.33 -5.05
C ALA A 550 5.28 6.51 -5.08
N LEU A 551 5.22 7.40 -4.09
CA LEU A 551 6.17 8.50 -3.96
C LEU A 551 7.59 7.97 -3.68
N VAL A 552 7.77 7.05 -2.75
CA VAL A 552 9.08 6.47 -2.44
C VAL A 552 9.65 5.70 -3.64
N ALA A 553 8.83 4.92 -4.33
CA ALA A 553 9.21 4.19 -5.54
C ALA A 553 9.63 5.15 -6.67
N TYR A 554 8.88 6.24 -6.87
CA TYR A 554 9.23 7.31 -7.80
C TYR A 554 10.59 7.93 -7.48
N LEU A 555 10.88 8.20 -6.20
CA LEU A 555 12.18 8.72 -5.78
C LEU A 555 13.30 7.70 -6.03
N VAL A 556 13.07 6.40 -5.79
CA VAL A 556 14.05 5.35 -6.12
C VAL A 556 14.36 5.33 -7.61
N GLU A 557 13.37 5.44 -8.50
CA GLU A 557 13.61 5.44 -9.95
C GLU A 557 14.25 6.73 -10.46
N THR A 558 13.89 7.88 -9.89
CA THR A 558 14.37 9.19 -10.39
C THR A 558 15.69 9.66 -9.78
N ALA A 559 15.89 9.44 -8.49
CA ALA A 559 17.06 9.88 -7.74
C ALA A 559 18.03 8.73 -7.40
N GLY A 560 17.58 7.48 -7.54
CA GLY A 560 18.36 6.28 -7.20
C GLY A 560 18.17 5.85 -5.74
N LEU A 561 18.32 4.54 -5.49
CA LEU A 561 18.09 3.91 -4.19
C LEU A 561 18.86 4.61 -3.05
N GLN A 562 20.15 4.89 -3.24
CA GLN A 562 20.98 5.47 -2.16
C GLN A 562 20.54 6.89 -1.79
N ALA A 563 20.17 7.73 -2.77
CA ALA A 563 19.68 9.07 -2.50
C ALA A 563 18.33 9.03 -1.77
N THR A 564 17.48 8.06 -2.09
CA THR A 564 16.19 7.85 -1.42
C THR A 564 16.38 7.31 0.00
N MET A 565 17.24 6.32 0.22
CA MET A 565 17.57 5.81 1.56
C MET A 565 18.26 6.86 2.43
N ASP A 566 18.92 7.85 1.82
CA ASP A 566 19.47 8.98 2.54
C ASP A 566 18.38 9.83 3.25
N LEU A 567 17.11 9.78 2.84
CA LEU A 567 16.00 10.44 3.54
C LEU A 567 15.76 9.85 4.93
N ILE A 568 15.99 8.55 5.12
CA ILE A 568 15.86 7.89 6.43
C ILE A 568 17.20 7.85 7.17
N ARG A 569 18.32 7.71 6.45
CA ARG A 569 19.67 7.70 7.04
C ARG A 569 20.04 9.06 7.64
N ARG A 570 19.60 10.14 6.99
CA ARG A 570 19.80 11.52 7.43
C ARG A 570 18.46 12.25 7.31
N PRO A 571 17.53 12.10 8.26
CA PRO A 571 16.23 12.76 8.20
C PRO A 571 16.38 14.28 8.01
N PRO A 572 15.57 14.91 7.14
CA PRO A 572 15.63 16.34 6.92
C PRO A 572 15.23 17.13 8.18
N GLY A 573 15.84 18.30 8.39
CA GLY A 573 15.42 19.20 9.45
C GLY A 573 14.03 19.82 9.20
N PRO A 574 13.44 20.49 10.19
CA PRO A 574 12.16 21.18 10.03
C PRO A 574 12.15 22.12 8.82
N GLY A 575 11.23 21.90 7.87
CA GLY A 575 11.09 22.69 6.65
C GLY A 575 12.05 22.33 5.50
N GLU A 576 13.02 21.44 5.70
CA GLU A 576 14.01 21.10 4.67
C GLU A 576 13.54 20.02 3.68
N LEU A 577 12.54 19.22 4.06
CA LEU A 577 12.08 18.09 3.25
C LEU A 577 11.71 18.50 1.83
N VAL A 578 10.91 19.56 1.68
CA VAL A 578 10.46 20.05 0.37
C VAL A 578 11.64 20.39 -0.52
N SER A 579 12.59 21.19 -0.02
CA SER A 579 13.81 21.55 -0.78
C SER A 579 14.59 20.32 -1.22
N ARG A 580 14.69 19.32 -0.34
CA ARG A 580 15.39 18.07 -0.64
C ARG A 580 14.68 17.23 -1.71
N LEU A 581 13.36 17.08 -1.62
CA LEU A 581 12.57 16.37 -2.63
C LEU A 581 12.69 17.06 -4.00
N LEU A 582 12.59 18.39 -4.05
CA LEU A 582 12.76 19.17 -5.28
C LEU A 582 14.16 18.97 -5.88
N LYS A 583 15.21 18.97 -5.05
CA LYS A 583 16.59 18.70 -5.50
C LYS A 583 16.77 17.29 -6.04
N MET A 584 16.23 16.28 -5.34
CA MET A 584 16.33 14.86 -5.75
C MET A 584 15.66 14.61 -7.09
N THR A 585 14.52 15.27 -7.34
CA THR A 585 13.68 15.06 -8.52
C THR A 585 13.94 16.07 -9.64
N ARG A 586 14.75 17.11 -9.35
CA ARG A 586 15.01 18.26 -10.22
C ARG A 586 13.73 19.04 -10.60
N ALA A 587 12.70 18.97 -9.76
CA ALA A 587 11.49 19.76 -9.93
C ALA A 587 11.70 21.22 -9.49
N ALA A 588 11.11 22.16 -10.22
CA ALA A 588 11.25 23.59 -9.92
C ALA A 588 10.43 24.04 -8.68
N ASN A 589 9.30 23.38 -8.43
CA ASN A 589 8.39 23.64 -7.31
C ASN A 589 7.52 22.39 -7.05
N MET A 590 6.70 22.44 -6.00
CA MET A 590 5.86 21.31 -5.58
C MET A 590 4.82 20.91 -6.63
N ASP A 591 4.22 21.86 -7.34
CA ASP A 591 3.23 21.57 -8.39
C ASP A 591 3.88 20.78 -9.53
N ARG A 592 5.10 21.17 -9.93
CA ARG A 592 5.85 20.46 -10.97
C ARG A 592 6.27 19.06 -10.51
N LEU A 593 6.64 18.91 -9.23
CA LEU A 593 6.95 17.60 -8.66
C LEU A 593 5.72 16.68 -8.70
N GLU A 594 4.56 17.19 -8.30
CA GLU A 594 3.30 16.46 -8.35
C GLU A 594 2.96 16.02 -9.78
N GLU A 595 3.05 16.92 -10.76
CA GLU A 595 2.81 16.59 -12.17
C GLU A 595 3.75 15.48 -12.68
N MET A 596 5.05 15.57 -12.36
CA MET A 596 6.04 14.57 -12.75
C MET A 596 5.78 13.21 -12.09
N TRP A 597 5.41 13.21 -10.80
CA TRP A 597 5.07 12.00 -10.06
C TRP A 597 3.80 11.33 -10.60
N LEU A 598 2.75 12.10 -10.87
CA LEU A 598 1.50 11.58 -11.44
C LEU A 598 1.71 11.02 -12.85
N THR A 599 2.49 11.72 -13.69
CA THR A 599 2.87 11.23 -15.03
C THR A 599 3.65 9.92 -14.94
N TRP A 600 4.58 9.81 -13.98
CA TRP A 600 5.30 8.57 -13.73
C TRP A 600 4.35 7.44 -13.32
N LEU A 601 3.39 7.71 -12.43
CA LEU A 601 2.48 6.72 -11.89
C LEU A 601 1.63 6.04 -12.98
N GLU A 602 1.28 6.74 -14.05
CA GLU A 602 0.59 6.16 -15.22
C GLU A 602 1.40 5.04 -15.89
N THR A 603 2.72 5.20 -15.94
CA THR A 603 3.65 4.27 -16.63
C THR A 603 4.40 3.33 -15.69
N ALA A 604 4.33 3.58 -14.38
CA ALA A 604 5.04 2.83 -13.34
C ALA A 604 4.79 1.32 -13.44
N ARG A 605 5.84 0.52 -13.24
CA ARG A 605 5.76 -0.95 -13.26
C ARG A 605 6.30 -1.51 -11.95
N PRO A 606 5.76 -2.63 -11.45
CA PRO A 606 6.33 -3.31 -10.29
C PRO A 606 7.70 -3.91 -10.58
N GLY A 607 8.46 -4.19 -9.51
CA GLY A 607 9.79 -4.79 -9.60
C GLY A 607 10.89 -3.77 -9.83
N LEU A 608 11.10 -2.89 -8.84
CA LEU A 608 12.16 -1.88 -8.86
C LEU A 608 13.52 -2.57 -8.98
N LYS A 609 14.17 -2.44 -10.13
CA LYS A 609 15.49 -3.07 -10.41
C LYS A 609 16.53 -2.73 -9.35
N ALA A 610 16.44 -1.53 -8.76
CA ALA A 610 17.37 -1.08 -7.74
C ALA A 610 17.29 -1.87 -6.42
N LEU A 611 16.22 -2.66 -6.19
CA LEU A 611 16.05 -3.50 -5.00
C LEU A 611 16.56 -4.95 -5.19
N ARG A 612 17.09 -5.30 -6.37
CA ARG A 612 17.44 -6.67 -6.77
C ARG A 612 18.94 -6.90 -6.86
#